data_AF-A0A3D5Q9K1-F1
#
_entry.id   AF-A0A3D5Q9K1-F1
#
_cell.length_a   1.000
_cell.length_b   1.000
_cell.length_c   1.000
_cell.angle_alpha   90.00
_cell.angle_beta   90.00
_cell.angle_gamma   90.00
#
_symmetry.space_group_name_H-M   'P 1'
#
loop_
_entity.id
_entity.type
_entity.pdbx_description
1 polymer ?
#
loop_
_entity_poly.entity_id
_entity_poly.type
_entity_poly.pdbx_seq_one_letter_code
_entity_poly.pdbx_strand_id
1 'polypeptide(L)'
;ALTPFIALSAQPIVTLFLAKSVRPIDSLAVMPVVHSLTFIFRSMGLSYQEVAITFLNENAKAYYKKIRNFAFIIAFGSTSAVFLLTATPLADLWFIKVSALTPDLADFAIIPAMIMSLLPALTVFISFERSVLVKDKITTPISVATLIEVMVIITSLFCFISFSTIPGAIVAAISFVIGRLFSNTFLYPIMNKSINRLIA
;
A
#
# COMPACT_ATOMS: atom_id res chain seq x y z
N ALA A 1 -4.40 20.71 4.40
CA ALA A 1 -4.16 19.26 4.41
C ALA A 1 -4.68 18.64 3.09
N LEU A 2 -3.90 18.76 2.01
CA LEU A 2 -4.34 18.29 0.68
C LEU A 2 -4.18 16.76 0.52
N THR A 3 -3.11 16.20 1.09
CA THR A 3 -2.79 14.77 0.99
C THR A 3 -3.87 13.85 1.55
N PRO A 4 -4.40 14.07 2.78
CA PRO A 4 -5.46 13.24 3.32
C PRO A 4 -6.75 13.34 2.52
N PHE A 5 -7.07 14.54 2.02
CA PHE A 5 -8.26 14.75 1.18
C PHE A 5 -8.17 13.91 -0.11
N ILE A 6 -7.06 14.00 -0.85
CA ILE A 6 -6.82 13.20 -2.07
C ILE A 6 -6.93 11.70 -1.78
N ALA A 7 -6.28 11.24 -0.71
CA ALA A 7 -6.28 9.83 -0.34
C ALA A 7 -7.69 9.32 0.01
N LEU A 8 -8.47 10.11 0.75
CA LEU A 8 -9.84 9.76 1.13
C LEU A 8 -10.80 9.74 -0.07
N SER A 9 -10.58 10.59 -1.08
CA SER A 9 -11.40 10.61 -2.30
C SER A 9 -11.23 9.35 -3.16
N ALA A 10 -10.11 8.63 -3.04
CA ALA A 10 -9.86 7.45 -3.86
C ALA A 10 -10.83 6.30 -3.54
N GLN A 11 -11.21 6.13 -2.27
CA GLN A 11 -11.98 4.98 -1.82
C GLN A 11 -13.41 4.93 -2.39
N PRO A 12 -14.21 6.03 -2.38
CA PRO A 12 -15.50 6.06 -3.08
C PRO A 12 -15.39 5.74 -4.58
N ILE A 13 -14.32 6.20 -5.24
CA ILE A 13 -14.10 5.97 -6.68
C ILE A 13 -13.85 4.48 -6.93
N VAL A 14 -12.98 3.85 -6.16
CA VAL A 14 -12.70 2.40 -6.26
C VAL A 14 -14.00 1.60 -6.08
N THR A 15 -14.82 1.94 -5.09
CA THR A 15 -16.11 1.28 -4.85
C THR A 15 -17.06 1.41 -6.04
N LEU A 16 -17.15 2.58 -6.68
CA LEU A 16 -17.99 2.79 -7.87
C LEU A 16 -17.53 1.92 -9.05
N PHE A 17 -16.22 1.78 -9.25
CA PHE A 17 -15.67 0.92 -10.29
C PHE A 17 -15.92 -0.56 -10.01
N LEU A 18 -15.72 -1.00 -8.76
CA LEU A 18 -16.04 -2.37 -8.33
C LEU A 18 -17.52 -2.71 -8.57
N ALA A 19 -18.44 -1.79 -8.27
CA ALA A 19 -19.87 -1.98 -8.48
C ALA A 19 -20.26 -2.18 -9.96
N LYS A 20 -19.44 -1.68 -10.90
CA LYS A 20 -19.64 -1.81 -12.35
C LYS A 20 -18.78 -2.91 -13.00
N SER A 21 -18.02 -3.65 -12.20
CA SER A 21 -17.06 -4.65 -12.68
C SER A 21 -17.68 -6.05 -12.82
N VAL A 22 -16.89 -7.01 -13.31
CA VAL A 22 -17.25 -8.43 -13.31
C VAL A 22 -17.31 -8.96 -11.87
N ARG A 23 -18.36 -9.73 -11.56
CA ARG A 23 -18.69 -10.21 -10.20
C ARG A 23 -18.68 -9.08 -9.15
N PRO A 24 -19.58 -8.08 -9.29
CA PRO A 24 -19.53 -6.87 -8.47
C PRO A 24 -19.89 -7.13 -7.00
N ILE A 25 -20.88 -7.99 -6.73
CA ILE A 25 -21.30 -8.33 -5.36
C ILE A 25 -20.17 -9.03 -4.61
N ASP A 26 -19.58 -10.06 -5.21
CA ASP A 26 -18.46 -10.79 -4.62
C ASP A 26 -17.26 -9.88 -4.39
N SER A 27 -16.95 -9.03 -5.37
CA SER A 27 -15.85 -8.07 -5.27
C SER A 27 -16.06 -7.04 -4.15
N LEU A 28 -17.27 -6.50 -4.02
CA LEU A 28 -17.61 -5.58 -2.94
C LEU A 28 -17.64 -6.27 -1.57
N ALA A 29 -17.98 -7.56 -1.51
CA ALA A 29 -17.97 -8.34 -0.27
C ALA A 29 -16.56 -8.63 0.24
N VAL A 30 -15.62 -9.01 -0.64
CA VAL A 30 -14.27 -9.42 -0.21
C VAL A 30 -13.31 -8.27 0.01
N MET A 31 -13.44 -7.16 -0.74
CA MET A 31 -12.44 -6.08 -0.71
C MET A 31 -12.23 -5.44 0.68
N PRO A 32 -13.27 -5.16 1.49
CA PRO A 32 -13.09 -4.65 2.85
C PRO A 32 -12.29 -5.62 3.74
N VAL A 33 -12.52 -6.93 3.59
CA VAL A 33 -11.85 -7.98 4.36
C VAL A 33 -10.37 -8.07 3.99
N VAL A 34 -10.07 -8.10 2.68
CA VAL A 34 -8.69 -8.11 2.16
C VAL A 34 -7.95 -6.83 2.55
N HIS A 35 -8.61 -5.67 2.42
CA HIS A 35 -8.01 -4.40 2.80
C HIS A 35 -7.72 -4.34 4.31
N SER A 36 -8.61 -4.87 5.15
CA SER A 36 -8.39 -4.94 6.60
C SER A 36 -7.19 -5.81 6.98
N LEU A 37 -7.07 -7.00 6.38
CA LEU A 37 -5.91 -7.89 6.57
C LEU A 37 -4.61 -7.16 6.24
N THR A 38 -4.53 -6.60 5.04
CA THR A 38 -3.31 -5.93 4.58
C THR A 38 -3.03 -4.67 5.39
N PHE A 39 -4.06 -3.96 5.86
CA PHE A 39 -3.93 -2.76 6.69
C PHE A 39 -3.25 -3.05 8.03
N ILE A 40 -3.55 -4.18 8.68
CA ILE A 40 -2.90 -4.59 9.94
C ILE A 40 -1.37 -4.58 9.77
N PHE A 41 -0.86 -5.16 8.69
CA PHE A 41 0.58 -5.21 8.43
C PHE A 41 1.13 -3.87 7.90
N ARG A 42 0.37 -3.15 7.09
CA ARG A 42 0.74 -1.81 6.60
C ARG A 42 0.87 -0.80 7.74
N SER A 43 0.11 -0.96 8.83
CA SER A 43 0.16 -0.08 9.99
C SER A 43 1.57 -0.01 10.60
N MET A 44 2.33 -1.11 10.55
CA MET A 44 3.73 -1.15 10.99
C MET A 44 4.61 -0.17 10.19
N GLY A 45 4.41 -0.09 8.88
CA GLY A 45 5.10 0.87 8.02
C GLY A 45 4.70 2.31 8.29
N LEU A 46 3.40 2.54 8.56
CA LEU A 46 2.90 3.87 8.94
C LEU A 46 3.50 4.34 10.27
N SER A 47 3.53 3.49 11.29
CA SER A 47 4.13 3.80 12.59
C SER A 47 5.66 3.96 12.52
N TYR A 48 6.32 3.19 11.64
CA TYR A 48 7.75 3.32 11.40
C TYR A 48 8.15 4.72 10.89
N GLN A 49 7.26 5.43 10.18
CA GLN A 49 7.53 6.77 9.69
C GLN A 49 7.98 7.74 10.80
N GLU A 50 7.29 7.74 11.95
CA GLU A 50 7.61 8.62 13.08
C GLU A 50 8.94 8.25 13.72
N VAL A 51 9.21 6.95 13.87
CA VAL A 51 10.50 6.45 14.38
C VAL A 51 11.65 6.89 13.47
N ALA A 52 11.48 6.77 12.16
CA ALA A 52 12.48 7.20 11.18
C ALA A 52 12.72 8.72 11.26
N ILE A 53 11.67 9.54 11.38
CA ILE A 53 11.78 11.00 11.54
C ILE A 53 12.60 11.34 12.80
N THR A 54 12.33 10.69 13.93
CA THR A 54 13.04 10.93 15.19
C THR A 54 14.54 10.67 15.06
N PHE A 55 14.95 9.50 14.57
CA PHE A 55 16.38 9.18 14.43
C PHE A 55 17.09 10.01 13.35
N LEU A 56 16.39 10.37 12.27
CA LEU A 56 16.92 11.31 11.27
C LEU A 56 17.10 12.72 11.85
N ASN A 57 16.25 13.12 12.81
CA ASN A 57 16.37 14.39 13.51
C ASN A 57 17.57 14.42 14.46
N GLU A 58 17.84 13.33 15.17
CA GLU A 58 18.98 13.21 16.07
C GLU A 58 20.31 13.27 15.33
N ASN A 59 20.52 12.35 14.37
CA ASN A 59 21.75 12.30 13.58
C ASN A 59 21.56 11.48 12.30
N ALA A 60 21.16 12.16 11.22
CA ALA A 60 20.91 11.52 9.93
C ALA A 60 22.12 10.70 9.42
N LYS A 61 23.34 11.23 9.55
CA LYS A 61 24.58 10.57 9.10
C LYS A 61 24.85 9.26 9.84
N ALA A 62 24.66 9.25 11.16
CA ALA A 62 24.90 8.06 11.98
C ALA A 62 23.80 7.00 11.83
N TYR A 63 22.53 7.43 11.72
CA TYR A 63 21.39 6.51 11.79
C TYR A 63 20.81 6.09 10.45
N TYR A 64 21.09 6.78 9.34
CA TYR A 64 20.49 6.47 8.03
C TYR A 64 20.61 5.00 7.64
N LYS A 65 21.81 4.39 7.76
CA LYS A 65 22.01 2.98 7.41
C LYS A 65 21.18 2.04 8.30
N LYS A 66 21.07 2.35 9.60
CA LYS A 66 20.30 1.55 10.57
C LYS A 66 18.80 1.63 10.25
N ILE A 67 18.30 2.84 10.04
CA ILE A 67 16.90 3.11 9.68
C ILE A 67 16.54 2.40 8.37
N ARG A 68 17.36 2.54 7.33
CA ARG A 68 17.17 1.87 6.03
C ARG A 68 17.12 0.34 6.17
N ASN A 69 18.07 -0.24 6.90
CA ASN A 69 18.11 -1.69 7.09
C ASN A 69 16.90 -2.19 7.89
N PHE A 70 16.47 -1.42 8.89
CA PHE A 70 15.26 -1.73 9.65
C PHE A 70 13.99 -1.62 8.80
N ALA A 71 13.89 -0.64 7.91
CA ALA A 71 12.82 -0.58 6.91
C ALA A 71 12.78 -1.85 6.05
N PHE A 72 13.92 -2.37 5.58
CA PHE A 72 13.93 -3.62 4.83
C PHE A 72 13.44 -4.81 5.67
N ILE A 73 13.81 -4.90 6.95
CA ILE A 73 13.33 -5.96 7.84
C ILE A 73 11.80 -5.89 7.99
N ILE A 74 11.24 -4.70 8.25
CA ILE A 74 9.78 -4.54 8.36
C ILE A 74 9.11 -4.82 7.02
N ALA A 75 9.66 -4.33 5.91
CA ALA A 75 9.09 -4.49 4.57
C ALA A 75 9.00 -5.97 4.20
N PHE A 76 10.11 -6.71 4.25
CA PHE A 76 10.13 -8.12 3.91
C PHE A 76 9.38 -8.96 4.95
N GLY A 77 9.49 -8.66 6.24
CA GLY A 77 8.78 -9.38 7.29
C GLY A 77 7.26 -9.25 7.15
N SER A 78 6.75 -8.04 6.97
CA SER A 78 5.31 -7.78 6.84
C SER A 78 4.72 -8.36 5.56
N THR A 79 5.38 -8.19 4.41
CA THR A 79 4.93 -8.78 3.14
C THR A 79 4.99 -10.30 3.16
N SER A 80 6.06 -10.89 3.70
CA SER A 80 6.18 -12.36 3.81
C SER A 80 5.11 -12.93 4.75
N ALA A 81 4.81 -12.24 5.85
CA ALA A 81 3.76 -12.67 6.77
C ALA A 81 2.39 -12.68 6.10
N VAL A 82 2.03 -11.61 5.37
CA VAL A 82 0.75 -11.58 4.63
C VAL A 82 0.73 -12.64 3.53
N PHE A 83 1.82 -12.77 2.76
CA PHE A 83 1.90 -13.74 1.67
C PHE A 83 1.79 -15.18 2.18
N LEU A 84 2.49 -15.54 3.27
CA LEU A 84 2.38 -16.86 3.87
C LEU A 84 0.97 -17.10 4.43
N LEU A 85 0.36 -16.10 5.06
CA LEU A 85 -1.02 -16.22 5.56
C LEU A 85 -2.01 -16.48 4.43
N THR A 86 -1.88 -15.78 3.29
CA THR A 86 -2.80 -15.92 2.15
C THR A 86 -2.48 -17.11 1.25
N ALA A 87 -1.23 -17.58 1.21
CA ALA A 87 -0.79 -18.73 0.41
C ALA A 87 -0.94 -20.08 1.11
N THR A 88 -1.29 -20.08 2.40
CA THR A 88 -1.47 -21.31 3.18
C THR A 88 -2.92 -21.47 3.62
N PRO A 89 -3.33 -22.65 4.11
CA PRO A 89 -4.66 -22.85 4.70
C PRO A 89 -4.95 -21.95 5.93
N LEU A 90 -3.97 -21.18 6.40
CA LEU A 90 -4.21 -20.13 7.41
C LEU A 90 -5.11 -19.01 6.87
N ALA A 91 -5.27 -18.89 5.55
CA ALA A 91 -6.22 -17.96 4.92
C ALA A 91 -7.65 -18.17 5.46
N ASP A 92 -8.07 -19.41 5.69
CA ASP A 92 -9.40 -19.74 6.22
C ASP A 92 -9.63 -19.22 7.64
N LEU A 93 -8.57 -19.18 8.45
CA LEU A 93 -8.65 -18.59 9.79
C LEU A 93 -9.08 -17.13 9.68
N TRP A 94 -8.50 -16.38 8.74
CA TRP A 94 -8.83 -14.98 8.56
C TRP A 94 -10.15 -14.78 7.80
N PHE A 95 -10.29 -15.39 6.63
CA PHE A 95 -11.42 -15.13 5.73
C PHE A 95 -12.72 -15.77 6.23
N ILE A 96 -12.68 -17.01 6.72
CA ILE A 96 -13.88 -17.72 7.16
C ILE A 96 -14.13 -17.47 8.65
N LYS A 97 -13.16 -17.77 9.54
CA LYS A 97 -13.43 -17.74 10.99
C LYS A 97 -13.51 -16.33 11.58
N VAL A 98 -12.61 -15.44 11.19
CA VAL A 98 -12.59 -14.06 11.70
C VAL A 98 -13.54 -13.16 10.92
N SER A 99 -13.50 -13.25 9.59
CA SER A 99 -14.23 -12.34 8.70
C SER A 99 -15.61 -12.87 8.27
N ALA A 100 -15.97 -14.09 8.67
CA ALA A 100 -17.26 -14.72 8.41
C ALA A 100 -17.65 -14.79 6.91
N LEU A 101 -16.65 -14.88 6.01
CA LEU A 101 -16.94 -15.14 4.60
C LEU A 101 -17.42 -16.57 4.40
N THR A 102 -18.31 -16.76 3.44
CA THR A 102 -18.64 -18.08 2.93
C THR A 102 -17.40 -18.70 2.26
N PRO A 103 -17.27 -20.04 2.21
CA PRO A 103 -16.12 -20.69 1.57
C PRO A 103 -15.87 -20.19 0.13
N ASP A 104 -16.93 -20.03 -0.67
CA ASP A 104 -16.82 -19.54 -2.05
C ASP A 104 -16.24 -18.12 -2.14
N LEU A 105 -16.57 -17.24 -1.18
CA LEU A 105 -16.03 -15.88 -1.10
C LEU A 105 -14.60 -15.86 -0.53
N ALA A 106 -14.29 -16.77 0.38
CA ALA A 106 -12.93 -16.93 0.91
C ALA A 106 -11.97 -17.33 -0.22
N ASP A 107 -12.33 -18.33 -1.04
CA ASP A 107 -11.56 -18.75 -2.20
C ASP A 107 -11.36 -17.60 -3.21
N PHE A 108 -12.43 -16.83 -3.45
CA PHE A 108 -12.37 -15.65 -4.32
C PHE A 108 -11.45 -14.54 -3.77
N ALA A 109 -11.31 -14.42 -2.44
CA ALA A 109 -10.50 -13.40 -1.79
C ALA A 109 -8.99 -13.69 -1.83
N ILE A 110 -8.58 -14.96 -2.05
CA ILE A 110 -7.17 -15.38 -2.00
C ILE A 110 -6.32 -14.60 -3.03
N ILE A 111 -6.74 -14.57 -4.29
CA ILE A 111 -5.95 -13.94 -5.36
C ILE A 111 -5.78 -12.41 -5.13
N PRO A 112 -6.85 -11.63 -4.87
CA PRO A 112 -6.70 -10.23 -4.47
C PRO A 112 -5.77 -10.04 -3.27
N ALA A 113 -5.86 -10.90 -2.26
CA ALA A 113 -5.05 -10.81 -1.05
C ALA A 113 -3.57 -11.12 -1.29
N MET A 114 -3.26 -12.11 -2.15
CA MET A 114 -1.91 -12.40 -2.60
C MET A 114 -1.29 -11.24 -3.37
N ILE A 115 -2.06 -10.59 -4.26
CA ILE A 115 -1.57 -9.42 -4.99
C ILE A 115 -1.29 -8.27 -4.01
N MET A 116 -2.21 -8.03 -3.08
CA MET A 116 -2.07 -6.96 -2.08
C MET A 116 -1.05 -7.26 -0.98
N SER A 117 -0.49 -8.48 -0.89
CA SER A 117 0.59 -8.79 0.06
C SER A 117 1.87 -7.99 -0.19
N LEU A 118 2.02 -7.38 -1.37
CA LEU A 118 3.10 -6.46 -1.69
C LEU A 118 2.91 -5.06 -1.06
N LEU A 119 1.69 -4.67 -0.72
CA LEU A 119 1.40 -3.34 -0.19
C LEU A 119 2.06 -3.00 1.15
N PRO A 120 2.21 -3.92 2.12
CA PRO A 120 2.99 -3.68 3.34
C PRO A 120 4.41 -3.20 3.05
N ALA A 121 5.21 -3.93 2.26
CA ALA A 121 6.56 -3.52 1.89
C ALA A 121 6.57 -2.16 1.19
N LEU A 122 5.69 -1.96 0.20
CA LEU A 122 5.59 -0.70 -0.51
C LEU A 122 5.14 0.47 0.39
N THR A 123 4.40 0.19 1.46
CA THR A 123 4.02 1.18 2.48
C THR A 123 5.20 1.54 3.37
N VAL A 124 6.04 0.57 3.76
CA VAL A 124 7.26 0.86 4.51
C VAL A 124 8.21 1.73 3.69
N PHE A 125 8.37 1.45 2.39
CA PHE A 125 9.21 2.25 1.49
C PHE A 125 8.70 3.69 1.35
N ILE A 126 7.41 3.91 1.06
CA ILE A 126 6.87 5.27 0.95
C ILE A 126 7.01 6.01 2.28
N SER A 127 6.82 5.33 3.40
CA SER A 127 6.97 5.91 4.75
C SER A 127 8.42 6.31 5.03
N PHE A 128 9.38 5.49 4.61
CA PHE A 128 10.79 5.85 4.68
C PHE A 128 11.10 7.08 3.82
N GLU A 129 10.65 7.11 2.57
CA GLU A 129 10.90 8.24 1.68
C GLU A 129 10.29 9.54 2.23
N ARG A 130 9.05 9.46 2.73
CA ARG A 130 8.37 10.57 3.39
C ARG A 130 9.11 11.04 4.63
N SER A 131 9.64 10.14 5.46
CA SER A 131 10.38 10.51 6.68
C SER A 131 11.60 11.40 6.38
N VAL A 132 12.35 11.07 5.32
CA VAL A 132 13.52 11.84 4.86
C VAL A 132 13.08 13.21 4.33
N LEU A 133 12.03 13.25 3.50
CA LEU A 133 11.53 14.49 2.92
C LEU A 133 10.93 15.44 3.95
N VAL A 134 10.24 14.90 4.97
CA VAL A 134 9.74 15.68 6.11
C VAL A 134 10.90 16.26 6.91
N LYS A 135 11.96 15.47 7.18
CA LYS A 135 13.18 15.96 7.83
C LYS A 135 13.84 17.11 7.04
N ASP A 136 13.89 16.98 5.71
CA ASP A 136 14.43 17.99 4.80
C ASP A 136 13.46 19.16 4.53
N LYS A 137 12.27 19.17 5.18
CA LYS A 137 11.21 20.19 5.04
C LYS A 137 10.65 20.34 3.61
N ILE A 138 10.73 19.29 2.79
CA ILE A 138 10.22 19.25 1.42
C ILE A 138 8.95 18.39 1.38
N THR A 139 7.78 19.02 1.50
CA THR A 139 6.50 18.29 1.62
C THR A 139 5.64 18.31 0.35
N THR A 140 5.89 19.23 -0.59
CA THR A 140 5.17 19.29 -1.86
C THR A 140 5.24 17.99 -2.66
N PRO A 141 6.42 17.35 -2.83
CA PRO A 141 6.52 16.08 -3.55
C PRO A 141 5.69 14.95 -2.93
N ILE A 142 5.49 14.94 -1.62
CA ILE A 142 4.68 13.93 -0.92
C ILE A 142 3.22 14.01 -1.38
N SER A 143 2.71 15.22 -1.56
CA SER A 143 1.35 15.45 -2.07
C SER A 143 1.23 15.06 -3.55
N VAL A 144 2.24 15.40 -4.36
CA VAL A 144 2.28 15.01 -5.78
C VAL A 144 2.35 13.49 -5.94
N ALA A 145 3.15 12.78 -5.14
CA ALA A 145 3.22 11.33 -5.15
C ALA A 145 1.87 10.68 -4.82
N THR A 146 1.15 11.25 -3.83
CA THR A 146 -0.20 10.78 -3.48
C THR A 146 -1.20 11.04 -4.61
N LEU A 147 -1.10 12.17 -5.31
CA LEU A 147 -1.90 12.43 -6.49
C LEU A 147 -1.60 11.44 -7.62
N ILE A 148 -0.31 11.15 -7.88
CA ILE A 148 0.12 10.14 -8.84
C ILE A 148 -0.46 8.77 -8.49
N GLU A 149 -0.37 8.36 -7.22
CA GLU A 149 -0.94 7.09 -6.73
C GLU A 149 -2.44 6.99 -7.08
N VAL A 150 -3.22 8.03 -6.74
CA VAL A 150 -4.67 8.05 -7.00
C VAL A 150 -4.96 8.07 -8.50
N MET A 151 -4.25 8.86 -9.29
CA MET A 151 -4.46 8.92 -10.74
C MET A 151 -4.11 7.59 -11.42
N VAL A 152 -3.05 6.91 -10.99
CA VAL A 152 -2.68 5.58 -11.49
C VAL A 152 -3.72 4.53 -11.08
N ILE A 153 -4.26 4.59 -9.85
CA ILE A 153 -5.37 3.72 -9.44
C ILE A 153 -6.58 3.95 -10.35
N ILE A 154 -7.01 5.20 -10.55
CA ILE A 154 -8.21 5.51 -11.36
C ILE A 154 -8.03 5.08 -12.82
N THR A 155 -6.88 5.41 -13.43
CA THR A 155 -6.59 5.07 -14.83
C THR A 155 -6.47 3.57 -15.04
N SER A 156 -5.83 2.84 -14.12
CA SER A 156 -5.76 1.38 -14.19
C SER A 156 -7.13 0.71 -14.00
N LEU A 157 -7.92 1.14 -13.01
CA LEU A 157 -9.30 0.67 -12.83
C LEU A 157 -10.12 0.87 -14.10
N PHE A 158 -10.08 2.08 -14.67
CA PHE A 158 -10.80 2.40 -15.90
C PHE A 158 -10.36 1.50 -17.06
N CYS A 159 -9.06 1.32 -17.26
CA CYS A 159 -8.52 0.49 -18.34
C CYS A 159 -8.93 -0.98 -18.17
N PHE A 160 -8.62 -1.58 -17.02
CA PHE A 160 -8.88 -3.01 -16.81
C PHE A 160 -10.39 -3.34 -16.79
N ILE A 161 -11.23 -2.49 -16.19
CA ILE A 161 -12.68 -2.76 -16.13
C ILE A 161 -13.33 -2.58 -17.52
N SER A 162 -12.84 -1.63 -18.33
CA SER A 162 -13.43 -1.39 -19.66
C SER A 162 -12.99 -2.42 -20.70
N PHE A 163 -11.78 -2.98 -20.57
CA PHE A 163 -11.16 -3.80 -21.62
C PHE A 163 -10.93 -5.26 -21.22
N SER A 164 -11.20 -5.66 -19.97
CA SER A 164 -11.00 -7.04 -19.50
C SER A 164 -12.22 -7.60 -18.78
N THR A 165 -12.32 -8.92 -18.74
CA THR A 165 -13.35 -9.67 -17.99
C THR A 165 -12.87 -10.09 -16.59
N ILE A 166 -11.78 -9.47 -16.11
CA ILE A 166 -11.18 -9.81 -14.82
C ILE A 166 -12.12 -9.33 -13.68
N PRO A 167 -12.35 -10.15 -12.64
CA PRO A 167 -13.15 -9.75 -11.50
C PRO A 167 -12.65 -8.46 -10.84
N GLY A 168 -13.58 -7.59 -10.44
CA GLY A 168 -13.24 -6.26 -9.92
C GLY A 168 -12.27 -6.26 -8.75
N ALA A 169 -12.39 -7.22 -7.82
CA ALA A 169 -11.49 -7.33 -6.68
C ALA A 169 -10.02 -7.52 -7.10
N ILE A 170 -9.77 -8.33 -8.12
CA ILE A 170 -8.41 -8.56 -8.66
C ILE A 170 -7.91 -7.28 -9.34
N VAL A 171 -8.76 -6.62 -10.13
CA VAL A 171 -8.41 -5.36 -10.78
C VAL A 171 -8.05 -4.29 -9.75
N ALA A 172 -8.86 -4.12 -8.70
CA ALA A 172 -8.59 -3.18 -7.62
C ALA A 172 -7.28 -3.51 -6.89
N ALA A 173 -7.03 -4.78 -6.59
CA ALA A 173 -5.77 -5.22 -5.97
C ALA A 173 -4.55 -4.83 -6.81
N ILE A 174 -4.58 -5.10 -8.13
CA ILE A 174 -3.52 -4.71 -9.07
C ILE A 174 -3.36 -3.19 -9.11
N SER A 175 -4.46 -2.46 -9.26
CA SER A 175 -4.48 -0.99 -9.29
C SER A 175 -3.83 -0.38 -8.06
N PHE A 176 -4.11 -0.89 -6.85
CA PHE A 176 -3.48 -0.42 -5.62
C PHE A 176 -1.97 -0.64 -5.61
N VAL A 177 -1.52 -1.83 -6.02
CA VAL A 177 -0.09 -2.17 -6.05
C VAL A 177 0.65 -1.29 -7.05
N ILE A 178 0.14 -1.15 -8.27
CA ILE A 178 0.75 -0.32 -9.31
C ILE A 178 0.75 1.14 -8.89
N GLY A 179 -0.38 1.67 -8.39
CA GLY A 179 -0.47 3.04 -7.90
C GLY A 179 0.56 3.35 -6.83
N ARG A 180 0.71 2.45 -5.84
CA ARG A 180 1.72 2.61 -4.80
C ARG A 180 3.14 2.51 -5.35
N LEU A 181 3.38 1.59 -6.28
CA LEU A 181 4.69 1.44 -6.91
C LEU A 181 5.12 2.73 -7.64
N PHE A 182 4.22 3.34 -8.41
CA PHE A 182 4.47 4.62 -9.09
C PHE A 182 4.74 5.77 -8.11
N SER A 183 4.03 5.79 -6.98
CA SER A 183 4.26 6.75 -5.89
C SER A 183 5.68 6.64 -5.31
N ASN A 184 6.12 5.41 -5.02
CA ASN A 184 7.47 5.11 -4.53
C ASN A 184 8.53 5.52 -5.55
N THR A 185 8.40 5.06 -6.80
CA THR A 185 9.41 5.34 -7.84
C THR A 185 9.54 6.83 -8.13
N PHE A 186 8.44 7.59 -8.03
CA PHE A 186 8.45 9.04 -8.16
C PHE A 186 9.19 9.74 -7.01
N LEU A 187 8.97 9.32 -5.75
CA LEU A 187 9.61 9.94 -4.59
C LEU A 187 11.08 9.56 -4.43
N TYR A 188 11.46 8.36 -4.84
CA TYR A 188 12.81 7.82 -4.68
C TYR A 188 13.94 8.79 -5.11
N PRO A 189 13.98 9.35 -6.34
CA PRO A 189 15.06 10.24 -6.74
C PRO A 189 15.11 11.55 -5.93
N ILE A 190 13.96 12.05 -5.49
CA ILE A 190 13.84 13.28 -4.70
C ILE A 190 14.38 13.03 -3.28
N MET A 191 13.94 11.93 -2.67
CA MET A 191 14.44 11.42 -1.39
C MET A 191 15.95 11.24 -1.43
N ASN A 192 16.50 10.68 -2.50
CA ASN A 192 17.93 10.38 -2.60
C ASN A 192 18.79 11.67 -2.65
N LYS A 193 18.27 12.73 -3.28
CA LYS A 193 18.90 14.06 -3.24
C LYS A 193 18.83 14.67 -1.83
N SER A 194 17.68 14.56 -1.18
CA SER A 194 17.48 15.05 0.19
C SER A 194 18.41 14.37 1.19
N ILE A 195 18.51 13.05 1.15
CA ILE A 195 19.36 12.32 2.10
C ILE A 195 20.85 12.63 1.94
N ASN A 196 21.33 12.79 0.70
CA ASN A 196 22.73 13.17 0.46
C ASN A 196 23.06 14.54 1.07
N ARG A 197 22.12 15.49 1.08
CA ARG A 197 22.29 16.79 1.75
C ARG A 197 22.27 16.67 3.27
N LEU A 198 21.47 15.77 3.82
CA LEU A 198 21.36 15.56 5.27
C LEU A 198 22.57 14.80 5.86
N ILE A 199 23.28 14.03 5.05
CA ILE A 199 24.42 13.18 5.47
C ILE A 199 25.78 13.84 5.18
N ALA A 200 25.83 14.80 4.26
CA ALA A 200 27.03 15.59 3.96
C ALA A 200 27.58 16.22 5.24
#